data_AF-A0A935XPG5-F1
#
_entry.id   AF-A0A935XPG5-F1
#
_cell.length_a   1.000
_cell.length_b   1.000
_cell.length_c   1.000
_cell.angle_alpha   90.00
_cell.angle_beta   90.00
_cell.angle_gamma   90.00
#
_symmetry.space_group_name_H-M   'P 1'
#
loop_
_entity.id
_entity.type
_entity.pdbx_description
1 polymer ?
#
loop_
_entity_poly.entity_id
_entity_poly.type
_entity_poly.pdbx_seq_one_letter_code
_entity_poly.pdbx_strand_id
1 'polypeptide(L)'
;MMRRTLWILAIALGLSAAPAHAQLKGVRFEIAAVGDTTLAFRSGTERWLRRGLTGIAIDPRKRDVLVARLRVLSVDKAGNVSALVTGQTTAVTTSHVVLMQEEPPAWFKRRTFWGGMVLGVALGAAAGSQF
;
A
#
# COMPACT_ATOMS: atom_id res chain seq x y z
N MET A 1 -24.80 30.79 25.84
CA MET A 1 -24.94 29.76 24.79
C MET A 1 -23.75 29.68 23.82
N MET A 2 -23.20 30.80 23.31
CA MET A 2 -22.07 30.82 22.33
C MET A 2 -20.79 30.05 22.71
N ARG A 3 -20.46 29.96 24.01
CA ARG A 3 -19.20 29.33 24.45
C ARG A 3 -19.17 27.82 24.20
N ARG A 4 -20.29 27.09 24.36
CA ARG A 4 -20.33 25.62 24.19
C ARG A 4 -20.25 25.19 22.72
N THR A 5 -20.87 25.95 21.82
CA THR A 5 -20.83 25.70 20.37
C THR A 5 -19.42 25.88 19.79
N LEU A 6 -18.66 26.85 20.30
CA LEU A 6 -17.25 27.08 19.93
C LEU A 6 -16.33 25.89 20.30
N TRP A 7 -16.56 25.25 21.46
CA TRP A 7 -15.79 24.06 21.87
C TRP A 7 -16.09 22.84 21.01
N ILE A 8 -17.35 22.61 20.66
CA ILE A 8 -17.75 21.48 19.79
C ILE A 8 -17.14 21.64 18.39
N LEU A 9 -17.16 22.86 17.85
CA LEU A 9 -16.56 23.17 16.55
C LEU A 9 -15.03 23.00 16.57
N ALA A 10 -14.36 23.44 17.64
CA ALA A 10 -12.92 23.29 17.81
C ALA A 10 -12.49 21.82 17.95
N ILE A 11 -13.27 20.99 18.65
CA ILE A 11 -13.02 19.54 18.76
C ILE A 11 -13.23 18.87 17.39
N ALA A 12 -14.28 19.24 16.66
CA ALA A 12 -14.55 18.70 15.32
C ALA A 12 -13.43 19.05 14.31
N LEU A 13 -12.90 20.28 14.35
CA LEU A 13 -11.78 20.72 13.52
C LEU A 13 -10.44 20.10 13.93
N GLY A 14 -10.22 19.86 15.23
CA GLY A 14 -9.00 19.21 15.72
C GLY A 14 -8.89 17.73 15.32
N LEU A 15 -10.02 17.05 15.11
CA LEU A 15 -10.09 15.64 14.74
C LEU A 15 -10.03 15.38 13.22
N SER A 16 -10.25 16.40 12.38
CA SER A 16 -10.14 16.27 10.92
C SER A 16 -8.70 16.37 10.41
N ALA A 17 -7.74 16.76 11.26
CA ALA A 17 -6.32 16.77 10.96
C ALA A 17 -5.72 15.36 11.01
N ALA A 18 -6.28 14.42 10.23
CA ALA A 18 -5.63 13.14 10.02
C ALA A 18 -4.39 13.37 9.16
N PRO A 19 -3.19 12.93 9.58
CA PRO A 19 -2.00 13.12 8.79
C PRO A 19 -2.13 12.27 7.51
N ALA A 20 -2.09 12.94 6.36
CA ALA A 20 -2.16 12.33 5.05
C ALA A 20 -0.87 11.54 4.76
N HIS A 21 -0.76 10.34 5.34
CA HIS A 21 0.30 9.39 4.99
C HIS A 21 -0.09 8.69 3.68
N ALA A 22 -0.02 9.43 2.58
CA ALA A 22 -0.25 8.90 1.23
C ALA A 22 1.03 8.33 0.60
N GLN A 23 2.16 8.39 1.30
CA GLN A 23 3.41 7.86 0.78
C GLN A 23 3.43 6.34 0.92
N LEU A 24 3.03 5.70 -0.17
CA LEU A 24 3.05 4.25 -0.31
C LEU A 24 4.49 3.74 -0.27
N LYS A 25 4.74 2.71 0.54
CA LYS A 25 6.07 2.09 0.67
C LYS A 25 6.41 1.35 -0.63
N GLY A 26 7.25 1.96 -1.46
CA GLY A 26 7.86 1.31 -2.62
C GLY A 26 9.15 0.59 -2.22
N VAL A 27 9.26 -0.70 -2.54
CA VAL A 27 10.44 -1.51 -2.21
C VAL A 27 11.05 -2.10 -3.48
N ARG A 28 12.39 -2.11 -3.52
CA ARG A 28 13.22 -2.66 -4.58
C ARG A 28 13.67 -4.06 -4.21
N PHE A 29 13.56 -4.99 -5.15
CA PHE A 29 13.98 -6.37 -5.00
C PHE A 29 14.88 -6.78 -6.16
N GLU A 30 16.02 -7.38 -5.84
CA GLU A 30 16.92 -7.93 -6.84
C GLU A 30 16.33 -9.20 -7.45
N ILE A 31 16.46 -9.34 -8.77
CA ILE A 31 16.01 -10.52 -9.48
C ILE A 31 17.05 -11.63 -9.31
N ALA A 32 16.66 -12.70 -8.62
CA ALA A 32 17.52 -13.84 -8.35
C ALA A 32 17.60 -14.80 -9.54
N ALA A 33 16.50 -14.98 -10.28
CA ALA A 33 16.45 -15.84 -11.46
C ALA A 33 15.40 -15.35 -12.46
N VAL A 34 15.63 -15.64 -13.74
CA VAL A 34 14.71 -15.35 -14.85
C VAL A 34 14.46 -16.65 -15.60
N GLY A 35 13.20 -17.00 -15.82
CA GLY A 35 12.74 -18.05 -16.72
C GLY A 35 12.05 -17.45 -17.94
N ASP A 36 11.36 -18.28 -18.73
CA ASP A 36 10.81 -17.86 -20.04
C ASP A 36 9.81 -16.71 -19.92
N THR A 37 8.81 -16.87 -19.04
CA THR A 37 7.77 -15.87 -18.76
C THR A 37 7.67 -15.53 -17.29
N THR A 38 8.61 -16.03 -16.49
CA THR A 38 8.59 -15.87 -15.03
C THR A 38 9.91 -15.33 -14.54
N LEU A 39 9.89 -14.70 -13.37
CA LEU A 39 11.08 -14.32 -12.65
C LEU A 39 10.92 -14.65 -11.17
N ALA A 40 12.05 -14.79 -10.49
CA ALA A 40 12.10 -15.05 -9.07
C ALA A 40 12.92 -13.99 -8.34
N PHE A 41 12.46 -13.59 -7.16
CA PHE A 41 13.17 -12.69 -6.25
C PHE A 41 12.89 -13.06 -4.79
N ARG A 42 13.68 -12.51 -3.86
CA ARG A 42 13.50 -12.74 -2.42
C ARG A 42 12.69 -11.61 -1.81
N SER A 43 11.67 -11.96 -1.02
CA SER A 43 10.86 -10.99 -0.25
C SER A 43 11.64 -10.33 0.90
N GLY A 44 12.72 -10.96 1.38
CA GLY A 44 13.54 -10.42 2.47
C GLY A 44 12.72 -10.24 3.75
N THR A 45 12.70 -9.03 4.30
CA THR A 45 11.93 -8.68 5.50
C THR A 45 10.47 -8.30 5.21
N GLU A 46 10.08 -8.21 3.94
CA GLU A 46 8.78 -7.67 3.53
C GLU A 46 7.68 -8.75 3.53
N ARG A 47 6.84 -8.73 4.58
CA ARG A 47 5.78 -9.75 4.79
C ARG A 47 4.47 -9.49 4.07
N TRP A 48 4.30 -8.31 3.47
CA TRP A 48 3.06 -7.93 2.78
C TRP A 48 2.95 -8.50 1.37
N LEU A 49 4.05 -9.04 0.82
CA LEU A 49 4.08 -9.70 -0.47
C LEU A 49 3.18 -10.92 -0.47
N ARG A 50 2.24 -10.97 -1.42
CA ARG A 50 1.23 -12.02 -1.55
C ARG A 50 0.90 -12.27 -3.01
N ARG A 51 0.34 -13.45 -3.29
CA ARG A 51 -0.17 -13.80 -4.61
C ARG A 51 -1.15 -12.74 -5.12
N GLY A 52 -1.05 -12.45 -6.40
CA GLY A 52 -1.95 -11.54 -7.11
C GLY A 52 -1.49 -10.09 -7.14
N LEU A 53 -0.53 -9.68 -6.30
CA LEU A 53 0.06 -8.34 -6.34
C LEU A 53 0.74 -8.09 -7.69
N THR A 54 0.68 -6.85 -8.13
CA THR A 54 1.32 -6.39 -9.35
C THR A 54 2.58 -5.60 -9.02
N GLY A 55 3.51 -5.62 -9.96
CA GLY A 55 4.76 -4.87 -9.86
C GLY A 55 5.33 -4.59 -11.22
N ILE A 56 6.50 -3.95 -11.21
CA ILE A 56 7.24 -3.62 -12.43
C ILE A 56 8.70 -4.03 -12.25
N ALA A 57 9.33 -4.47 -13.33
CA ALA A 57 10.79 -4.54 -13.41
C ALA A 57 11.30 -3.26 -14.08
N ILE A 58 12.38 -2.71 -13.55
CA ILE A 58 13.03 -1.50 -14.04
C ILE A 58 14.53 -1.71 -14.29
N ASP A 59 15.10 -0.91 -15.17
CA ASP A 59 16.54 -0.80 -15.38
C ASP A 59 17.11 0.40 -14.61
N PRO A 60 17.77 0.19 -13.45
CA PRO A 60 18.33 1.28 -12.66
C PRO A 60 19.49 1.98 -13.38
N ARG A 61 20.16 1.33 -14.33
CA ARG A 61 21.26 1.93 -15.10
C ARG A 61 20.76 2.90 -16.17
N LYS A 62 19.47 2.81 -16.52
CA LYS A 62 18.82 3.66 -17.51
C LYS A 62 17.75 4.56 -16.89
N ARG A 63 18.02 5.13 -15.71
CA ARG A 63 17.08 6.04 -15.01
C ARG A 63 15.73 5.40 -14.70
N ASP A 64 15.76 4.17 -14.19
CA ASP A 64 14.57 3.42 -13.76
C ASP A 64 13.53 3.21 -14.89
N VAL A 65 13.99 3.04 -16.14
CA VAL A 65 13.12 2.75 -17.29
C VAL A 65 12.35 1.45 -17.06
N LEU A 66 11.07 1.45 -17.42
CA LEU A 66 10.20 0.28 -17.36
C LEU A 66 10.70 -0.81 -18.32
N VAL A 67 10.91 -2.01 -17.79
CA VAL A 67 11.37 -3.18 -18.54
C VAL A 67 10.23 -4.18 -18.72
N ALA A 68 9.50 -4.45 -17.63
CA ALA A 68 8.39 -5.39 -17.65
C ALA A 68 7.36 -5.07 -16.58
N ARG A 69 6.14 -5.56 -16.80
CA ARG A 69 5.06 -5.62 -15.81
C ARG A 69 4.92 -7.03 -15.31
N LEU A 70 4.62 -7.15 -14.03
CA LEU A 70 4.73 -8.40 -13.29
C LEU A 70 3.43 -8.66 -12.51
N ARG A 71 3.12 -9.93 -12.28
CA ARG A 71 2.12 -10.35 -11.31
C ARG A 71 2.64 -11.50 -10.47
N VAL A 72 2.60 -11.36 -9.15
CA VAL A 72 3.05 -12.39 -8.22
C VAL A 72 2.16 -13.63 -8.32
N LEU A 73 2.76 -14.77 -8.62
CA LEU A 73 2.10 -16.07 -8.69
C LEU A 73 2.08 -16.77 -7.33
N SER A 74 3.20 -16.74 -6.62
CA SER A 74 3.36 -17.39 -5.33
C SER A 74 4.45 -16.72 -4.50
N VAL A 75 4.32 -16.88 -3.18
CA VAL A 75 5.35 -16.58 -2.19
C VAL A 75 5.47 -17.85 -1.35
N ASP A 76 6.65 -18.45 -1.29
CA ASP A 76 6.88 -19.65 -0.49
C ASP A 76 7.17 -19.30 0.98
N LYS A 77 7.28 -20.34 1.83
CA LYS A 77 7.59 -20.16 3.26
C LYS A 77 9.01 -19.63 3.52
N ALA A 78 9.93 -19.81 2.58
CA ALA A 78 11.30 -19.32 2.65
C ALA A 78 11.45 -17.89 2.11
N GLY A 79 10.34 -17.26 1.70
CA GLY A 79 10.30 -15.92 1.16
C GLY A 79 10.74 -15.80 -0.30
N ASN A 80 10.85 -16.89 -1.06
CA ASN A 80 10.98 -16.83 -2.51
C ASN A 80 9.66 -16.41 -3.14
N VAL A 81 9.73 -15.42 -4.01
CA VAL A 81 8.60 -14.91 -4.78
C VAL A 81 8.78 -15.36 -6.23
N SER A 82 7.75 -15.97 -6.79
CA SER A 82 7.66 -16.22 -8.23
C SER A 82 6.64 -15.25 -8.82
N ALA A 83 7.04 -14.55 -9.88
CA ALA A 83 6.19 -13.61 -10.59
C ALA A 83 6.12 -13.93 -12.08
N LEU A 84 4.93 -13.80 -12.65
CA LEU A 84 4.67 -13.88 -14.08
C LEU A 84 4.91 -12.52 -14.71
N VAL A 85 5.65 -12.48 -15.81
CA VAL A 85 5.76 -11.32 -16.67
C VAL A 85 4.48 -11.21 -17.50
N THR A 86 3.71 -10.15 -17.28
CA THR A 86 2.42 -9.91 -17.94
C THR A 86 2.53 -8.99 -19.15
N GLY A 87 3.64 -8.27 -19.28
CA GLY A 87 3.96 -7.43 -20.42
C GLY A 87 5.42 -7.00 -20.37
N GLN A 88 6.05 -6.88 -21.52
CA GLN A 88 7.49 -6.69 -21.61
C GLN A 88 7.82 -5.66 -22.69
N THR A 89 8.71 -4.73 -22.34
CA THR A 89 9.25 -3.73 -23.27
C THR A 89 10.68 -4.09 -23.70
N THR A 90 11.42 -4.84 -22.87
CA THR A 90 12.77 -5.36 -23.16
C THR A 90 13.03 -6.64 -22.39
N ALA A 91 13.96 -7.48 -22.87
CA ALA A 91 14.43 -8.68 -22.18
C ALA A 91 14.72 -8.43 -20.69
N VAL A 92 14.01 -9.15 -19.83
CA VAL A 92 14.27 -9.12 -18.38
C VAL A 92 15.54 -9.93 -18.11
N THR A 93 16.37 -9.43 -17.20
CA THR A 93 17.64 -10.03 -16.79
C THR A 93 17.83 -9.80 -15.29
N THR A 94 18.78 -10.51 -14.68
CA THR A 94 19.09 -10.38 -13.25
C THR A 94 19.69 -9.03 -12.86
N SER A 95 20.16 -8.23 -13.82
CA SER A 95 20.64 -6.86 -13.56
C SER A 95 19.50 -5.85 -13.36
N HIS A 96 18.28 -6.24 -13.66
CA HIS A 96 17.09 -5.42 -13.43
C HIS A 96 16.58 -5.59 -12.00
N VAL A 97 15.77 -4.63 -11.57
CA VAL A 97 15.22 -4.59 -10.22
C VAL A 97 13.70 -4.62 -10.29
N VAL A 98 13.08 -5.41 -9.44
CA VAL A 98 11.63 -5.44 -9.27
C VAL A 98 11.24 -4.36 -8.27
N LEU A 99 10.34 -3.47 -8.68
CA LEU A 99 9.65 -2.53 -7.81
C LEU A 99 8.26 -3.06 -7.50
N MET A 100 7.98 -3.22 -6.21
CA MET A 100 6.67 -3.53 -5.69
C MET A 100 6.25 -2.44 -4.71
N GLN A 101 4.95 -2.25 -4.58
CA GLN A 101 4.37 -1.27 -3.67
C GLN A 101 3.45 -1.96 -2.69
N GLU A 102 3.58 -1.61 -1.41
CA GLU A 102 2.66 -2.10 -0.39
C GLU A 102 1.29 -1.43 -0.57
N GLU A 103 0.28 -2.24 -0.91
CA GLU A 103 -1.10 -1.78 -0.95
C GLU A 103 -1.60 -1.55 0.47
N PRO A 104 -2.06 -0.34 0.80
CA PRO A 104 -2.55 -0.05 2.13
C PRO A 104 -3.85 -0.83 2.35
N PRO A 105 -4.15 -1.23 3.59
CA PRO A 105 -5.39 -1.92 3.89
C PRO A 105 -6.58 -1.07 3.47
N ALA A 106 -7.63 -1.76 3.01
CA ALA A 106 -8.89 -1.14 2.64
C ALA A 106 -9.39 -0.22 3.77
N TRP A 107 -9.97 0.92 3.41
CA TRP A 107 -10.33 1.98 4.36
C TRP A 107 -11.18 1.48 5.53
N PHE A 108 -12.12 0.58 5.28
CA PHE A 108 -13.02 -0.01 6.29
C PHE A 108 -12.30 -0.96 7.27
N LYS A 109 -11.10 -1.44 6.94
CA LYS A 109 -10.27 -2.25 7.85
C LYS A 109 -9.39 -1.39 8.75
N ARG A 110 -9.32 -0.07 8.52
CA ARG A 110 -8.48 0.84 9.31
C ARG A 110 -9.16 1.16 10.64
N ARG A 111 -8.42 1.10 11.75
CA ARG A 111 -8.96 1.46 13.08
C ARG A 111 -9.48 2.89 13.14
N THR A 112 -8.86 3.80 12.41
CA THR A 112 -9.26 5.21 12.32
C THR A 112 -10.66 5.39 11.74
N PHE A 113 -11.06 4.55 10.78
CA PHE A 113 -12.42 4.57 10.23
C PHE A 113 -13.45 4.27 11.34
N TRP A 114 -13.24 3.19 12.09
CA TRP A 114 -14.15 2.81 13.18
C TRP A 114 -14.13 3.80 14.34
N GLY A 115 -12.96 4.36 14.67
CA GLY A 115 -12.84 5.43 15.67
C GLY A 115 -13.65 6.68 15.29
N GLY A 116 -13.55 7.10 14.03
CA GLY A 116 -14.36 8.21 13.49
C GLY A 116 -15.85 7.91 13.50
N MET A 117 -16.25 6.68 13.15
CA MET A 117 -17.65 6.25 13.19
C MET A 117 -18.23 6.32 14.61
N VAL A 118 -17.55 5.74 15.60
CA VAL A 118 -17.98 5.75 17.00
C VAL A 118 -18.08 7.18 17.52
N LEU A 119 -17.09 8.02 17.19
CA LEU A 119 -17.09 9.43 17.59
C LEU A 119 -18.25 10.20 16.97
N GLY A 120 -18.53 10.00 15.67
CA GLY A 120 -19.67 10.61 14.99
C GLY A 120 -21.01 10.22 15.62
N VAL A 121 -21.18 8.94 15.96
CA VAL A 121 -22.38 8.46 16.67
C VAL A 121 -22.51 9.12 18.04
N ALA A 122 -21.43 9.19 18.82
CA ALA A 122 -21.45 9.80 20.15
C ALA A 122 -21.79 11.31 20.10
N LEU A 123 -21.22 12.04 19.15
CA LEU A 123 -21.51 13.46 18.94
C LEU A 123 -22.95 13.69 18.45
N GLY A 124 -23.44 12.84 17.55
CA GLY A 124 -24.83 12.89 17.07
C GLY A 124 -25.84 12.63 18.19
N ALA A 125 -25.60 11.64 19.04
CA ALA A 125 -26.44 11.35 20.20
C ALA A 125 -26.44 12.50 21.23
N ALA A 126 -25.25 13.07 21.51
CA ALA A 126 -25.12 14.21 22.42
C ALA A 126 -25.84 15.46 21.90
N ALA A 127 -25.73 15.75 20.60
CA ALA A 127 -26.44 16.86 19.96
C ALA A 127 -27.96 16.64 19.93
N GLY A 128 -28.41 15.41 19.65
CA GLY A 128 -29.83 15.05 19.66
C GLY A 128 -30.47 15.12 21.05
N SER A 129 -29.72 14.85 22.11
CA SER A 129 -30.20 14.97 23.50
C SER A 129 -30.37 16.40 24.01
N GLN A 130 -29.99 17.40 23.20
CA GLN A 130 -30.11 18.83 23.49
C GLN A 130 -31.32 19.49 22.81
N PHE A 131 -32.13 18.71 22.08
CA PHE A 131 -33.44 19.08 21.55
C PHE A 131 -34.53 18.27 22.25
#